data_AF-A0A7V4J2X1-F1
#
_entry.id   AF-A0A7V4J2X1-F1
#
_cell.length_a   1.000
_cell.length_b   1.000
_cell.length_c   1.000
_cell.angle_alpha   90.00
_cell.angle_beta   90.00
_cell.angle_gamma   90.00
#
_symmetry.space_group_name_H-M   'P 1'
#
loop_
_entity.id
_entity.type
_entity.pdbx_description
1 polymer ?
#
loop_
_entity_poly.entity_id
_entity_poly.type
_entity_poly.pdbx_seq_one_letter_code
_entity_poly.pdbx_strand_id
1 'polypeptide(L)'
;MSQTWSNESYEQPYYDDQSYQPDYNQDYAAPPEGRRPAGLMTVALILGVLACSCLSCLIGAGVGLVIWEEMNYNPASQGVAERYVEPSPATGRVAARNEWESLDVVDAFLAAGLECESPEALIVDDGAAPFLAREATRFSMPSVCDGCSGRIYSFFDPAELEKARRYYVDLGNQDPQFFSWIYTRGNILVQLNGQLPEDQALRYRRALMGMR
;
A
#
# COMPACT_ATOMS: atom_id res chain seq x y z
N MET A 1 -40.59 17.51 11.04
CA MET A 1 -39.59 17.60 12.13
C MET A 1 -39.93 16.46 13.08
N SER A 2 -39.11 15.45 13.37
CA SER A 2 -37.71 15.18 13.08
C SER A 2 -37.50 13.67 13.21
N GLN A 3 -36.47 13.17 12.54
CA GLN A 3 -36.18 11.75 12.35
C GLN A 3 -35.74 11.06 13.65
N THR A 4 -36.25 9.86 13.90
CA THR A 4 -35.73 8.93 14.90
C THR A 4 -34.48 8.27 14.34
N TRP A 5 -33.33 8.57 14.95
CA TRP A 5 -32.07 7.90 14.68
C TRP A 5 -32.04 6.56 15.41
N SER A 6 -31.94 5.47 14.66
CA SER A 6 -31.63 4.14 15.18
C SER A 6 -30.13 3.97 15.18
N ASN A 7 -29.52 4.13 16.34
CA ASN A 7 -28.14 3.86 16.65
C ASN A 7 -28.01 2.39 17.06
N GLU A 8 -27.80 1.52 16.08
CA GLU A 8 -27.35 0.15 16.33
C GLU A 8 -25.89 0.19 16.83
N SER A 9 -25.76 -0.12 18.11
CA SER A 9 -24.50 -0.36 18.81
C SER A 9 -23.87 -1.63 18.26
N TYR A 10 -22.77 -1.49 17.52
CA TYR A 10 -21.97 -2.62 17.08
C TYR A 10 -21.09 -3.08 18.25
N GLU A 11 -21.63 -3.93 19.11
CA GLU A 11 -20.85 -4.66 20.11
C GLU A 11 -20.00 -5.70 19.37
N GLN A 12 -18.69 -5.46 19.30
CA GLN A 12 -17.75 -6.52 18.98
C GLN A 12 -17.60 -7.43 20.21
N PRO A 13 -17.69 -8.76 20.09
CA PRO A 13 -17.34 -9.65 21.17
C PRO A 13 -15.82 -9.59 21.35
N TYR A 14 -15.40 -8.87 22.39
CA TYR A 14 -14.05 -8.89 22.94
C TYR A 14 -13.84 -10.27 23.58
N TYR A 15 -12.79 -11.00 23.20
CA TYR A 15 -12.44 -12.26 23.86
C TYR A 15 -12.01 -11.95 25.30
N ASP A 16 -12.84 -12.34 26.27
CA ASP A 16 -12.46 -12.53 27.66
C ASP A 16 -12.22 -14.04 27.84
N ASP A 17 -10.97 -14.46 27.67
CA ASP A 17 -10.52 -15.77 28.14
C ASP A 17 -9.36 -15.60 29.11
N GLN A 18 -9.74 -15.47 30.39
CA GLN A 18 -8.85 -15.65 31.52
C GLN A 18 -8.48 -17.15 31.65
N SER A 19 -7.53 -17.65 30.86
CA SER A 19 -6.78 -18.87 31.22
C SER A 19 -5.61 -19.19 30.28
N TYR A 20 -4.65 -18.28 30.11
CA TYR A 20 -3.34 -18.66 29.57
C TYR A 20 -2.21 -17.92 30.29
N GLN A 21 -1.64 -18.55 31.32
CA GLN A 21 -0.33 -18.19 31.83
C GLN A 21 0.69 -19.21 31.32
N PRO A 22 1.50 -18.88 30.29
CA PRO A 22 2.71 -19.63 30.01
C PRO A 22 3.79 -19.20 30.99
N ASP A 23 4.28 -20.18 31.77
CA ASP A 23 5.43 -20.09 32.65
C ASP A 23 6.71 -19.87 31.82
N TYR A 24 7.08 -18.60 31.64
CA TYR A 24 8.36 -18.22 31.04
C TYR A 24 9.48 -18.30 32.08
N ASN A 25 9.83 -19.53 32.46
CA ASN A 25 11.08 -19.81 33.15
C ASN A 25 11.89 -20.80 32.32
N GLN A 26 12.38 -20.29 31.17
CA GLN A 26 13.49 -20.91 30.45
C GLN A 26 14.68 -19.98 30.51
N ASP A 27 15.69 -20.44 31.24
CA ASP A 27 17.03 -19.85 31.35
C ASP A 27 17.68 -19.76 29.96
N TYR A 28 17.49 -18.62 29.29
CA TYR A 28 18.31 -18.26 28.14
C TYR A 28 19.61 -17.64 28.63
N ALA A 29 20.67 -18.44 28.67
CA ALA A 29 22.03 -17.94 28.81
C ALA A 29 22.34 -16.98 27.63
N ALA A 30 22.63 -15.72 27.96
CA ALA A 30 23.02 -14.72 26.98
C ALA A 30 24.31 -15.14 26.24
N PRO A 31 24.36 -15.09 24.90
CA PRO A 31 25.60 -15.29 24.17
C PRO A 31 26.56 -14.10 24.40
N PRO A 32 27.88 -14.33 24.52
CA PRO A 32 28.84 -13.30 24.90
C PRO A 32 29.00 -12.20 23.85
N GLU A 33 29.01 -10.96 24.32
CA GLU A 33 29.24 -9.74 23.55
C GLU A 33 30.61 -9.76 22.82
N GLY A 34 30.56 -9.99 21.52
CA GLY A 34 31.69 -9.82 20.61
C GLY A 34 31.83 -8.36 20.16
N ARG A 35 32.44 -7.54 21.00
CA ARG A 35 32.80 -6.14 20.67
C ARG A 35 34.15 -6.10 19.97
N ARG A 36 34.25 -5.69 18.70
CA ARG A 36 35.41 -4.94 18.14
C ARG A 36 35.06 -4.07 16.91
N PRO A 37 35.80 -2.96 16.68
CA PRO A 37 35.28 -1.73 16.07
C PRO A 37 35.92 -1.36 14.71
N ALA A 38 35.36 -0.30 14.11
CA ALA A 38 35.95 0.66 13.15
C ALA A 38 36.48 0.07 11.83
N GLY A 39 36.00 0.51 10.66
CA GLY A 39 35.99 1.90 10.23
C GLY A 39 37.05 2.04 9.14
N LEU A 40 36.67 1.82 7.89
CA LEU A 40 37.44 2.08 6.67
C LEU A 40 36.69 1.37 5.53
N MET A 41 35.72 2.03 4.88
CA MET A 41 35.27 1.75 3.49
C MET A 41 34.20 2.79 3.07
N THR A 42 34.44 4.08 3.33
CA THR A 42 33.52 5.17 2.94
C THR A 42 34.20 6.24 2.08
N VAL A 43 35.42 6.01 1.54
CA VAL A 43 36.18 7.09 0.86
C VAL A 43 36.66 6.74 -0.56
N ALA A 44 36.38 5.56 -1.10
CA ALA A 44 36.95 5.14 -2.39
C ALA A 44 36.01 5.20 -3.62
N LEU A 45 34.76 5.66 -3.50
CA LEU A 45 33.82 5.72 -4.64
C LEU A 45 33.42 7.14 -5.11
N ILE A 46 33.99 8.20 -4.52
CA ILE A 46 33.67 9.60 -4.88
C ILE A 46 34.71 10.23 -5.83
N LEU A 47 35.85 9.58 -6.09
CA LEU A 47 36.89 10.10 -7.00
C LEU A 47 36.81 9.59 -8.45
N GLY A 48 35.75 8.86 -8.82
CA GLY A 48 35.56 8.30 -10.16
C GLY A 48 34.62 9.07 -11.09
N VAL A 49 33.97 10.15 -10.63
CA VAL A 49 32.91 10.87 -11.38
C VAL A 49 33.36 12.26 -11.87
N LEU A 50 34.58 12.70 -11.53
CA LEU A 50 35.08 14.07 -11.81
C LEU A 50 35.96 14.21 -13.07
N ALA A 51 35.88 13.26 -14.01
CA ALA A 51 36.67 13.30 -15.26
C ALA A 51 35.86 13.04 -16.55
N CYS A 52 34.54 13.30 -16.54
CA CYS A 52 33.74 13.22 -17.77
C CYS A 52 32.65 14.32 -17.85
N SER A 53 33.02 15.55 -17.46
CA SER A 53 32.07 16.68 -17.41
C SER A 53 32.53 17.93 -18.18
N CYS A 54 33.50 17.82 -19.10
CA CYS A 54 34.11 19.00 -19.74
C CYS A 54 34.27 18.97 -21.27
N LEU A 55 33.64 18.07 -22.04
CA LEU A 55 33.90 18.00 -23.50
C LEU A 55 32.68 18.04 -24.44
N SER A 56 31.47 18.41 -23.97
CA SER A 56 30.30 18.56 -24.85
C SER A 56 29.65 19.94 -24.86
N CYS A 57 30.20 20.95 -24.16
CA CYS A 57 29.63 22.30 -24.11
C CYS A 57 30.18 23.31 -25.14
N LEU A 58 30.85 22.89 -26.22
CA LEU A 58 31.54 23.84 -27.12
C LEU A 58 31.32 23.68 -28.63
N ILE A 59 30.19 23.13 -29.07
CA ILE A 59 29.72 23.33 -30.46
C ILE A 59 28.20 23.50 -30.44
N GLY A 60 27.70 24.69 -30.78
CA GLY A 60 26.30 24.82 -31.21
C GLY A 60 25.51 26.04 -30.75
N ALA A 61 26.14 27.13 -30.27
CA ALA A 61 25.48 28.43 -30.25
C ALA A 61 25.86 29.21 -31.51
N GLY A 62 24.98 29.24 -32.51
CA GLY A 62 25.15 30.14 -33.65
C GLY A 62 24.38 29.70 -34.88
N VAL A 63 23.48 30.58 -35.32
CA VAL A 63 22.71 30.58 -36.57
C VAL A 63 21.35 29.87 -36.50
N GLY A 64 20.28 30.67 -36.56
CA GLY A 64 19.03 30.22 -37.19
C GLY A 64 17.72 30.47 -36.44
N LEU A 65 17.50 31.67 -35.90
CA LEU A 65 16.13 32.20 -35.83
C LEU A 65 15.67 32.52 -37.27
N VAL A 66 14.35 32.56 -37.54
CA VAL A 66 13.65 32.67 -38.85
C VAL A 66 13.53 31.28 -39.52
N ILE A 67 12.37 30.61 -39.58
CA ILE A 67 11.08 30.99 -40.18
C ILE A 67 9.96 30.19 -39.46
N TRP A 68 8.91 30.88 -39.03
CA TRP A 68 7.61 30.32 -38.65
C TRP A 68 6.74 30.24 -39.90
N GLU A 69 5.93 29.18 -39.98
CA GLU A 69 4.71 29.03 -40.80
C GLU A 69 4.83 28.90 -42.33
N GLU A 70 3.95 28.02 -42.86
CA GLU A 70 3.61 27.80 -44.27
C GLU A 70 4.64 27.07 -45.15
N MET A 71 4.60 25.73 -45.14
CA MET A 71 4.76 24.96 -46.39
C MET A 71 4.26 23.50 -46.27
N ASN A 72 3.15 23.24 -46.97
CA ASN A 72 2.66 21.96 -47.52
C ASN A 72 2.09 20.93 -46.53
N TYR A 73 0.77 20.91 -46.29
CA TYR A 73 -0.26 20.46 -47.25
C TYR A 73 0.07 19.12 -47.93
N ASN A 74 -0.57 18.05 -47.48
CA ASN A 74 -0.77 16.82 -48.26
C ASN A 74 -2.26 16.41 -48.17
N PRO A 75 -3.05 16.58 -49.24
CA PRO A 75 -4.48 16.28 -49.23
C PRO A 75 -4.77 14.93 -49.90
N ALA A 76 -4.05 13.84 -49.63
CA ALA A 76 -4.43 12.52 -50.19
C ALA A 76 -3.74 11.35 -49.49
N SER A 77 -4.30 10.92 -48.36
CA SER A 77 -4.29 9.51 -47.99
C SER A 77 -5.57 9.19 -47.22
N GLN A 78 -6.69 9.21 -47.95
CA GLN A 78 -7.88 8.49 -47.51
C GLN A 78 -7.61 6.99 -47.64
N GLY A 79 -7.96 6.22 -46.60
CA GLY A 79 -8.16 4.79 -46.77
C GLY A 79 -7.79 3.87 -45.61
N VAL A 80 -8.23 4.12 -44.39
CA VAL A 80 -8.78 3.07 -43.51
C VAL A 80 -9.60 3.71 -42.39
N ALA A 81 -10.91 3.55 -42.48
CA ALA A 81 -11.82 3.82 -41.38
C ALA A 81 -11.68 2.68 -40.37
N GLU A 82 -10.77 2.83 -39.41
CA GLU A 82 -10.84 2.08 -38.16
C GLU A 82 -11.67 2.87 -37.16
N ARG A 83 -12.69 2.18 -36.67
CA ARG A 83 -13.80 2.69 -35.88
C ARG A 83 -13.25 3.41 -34.65
N TYR A 84 -13.63 4.69 -34.50
CA TYR A 84 -13.75 5.26 -33.17
C TYR A 84 -14.71 4.36 -32.38
N VAL A 85 -14.16 3.54 -31.49
CA VAL A 85 -14.95 3.00 -30.39
C VAL A 85 -15.22 4.21 -29.50
N GLU A 86 -16.37 4.86 -29.71
CA GLU A 86 -16.95 5.67 -28.65
C GLU A 86 -16.94 4.82 -27.37
N PRO A 87 -16.42 5.33 -26.24
CA PRO A 87 -16.68 4.69 -24.97
C PRO A 87 -18.19 4.72 -24.77
N SER A 88 -18.82 3.57 -25.02
CA SER A 88 -20.23 3.34 -24.80
C SER A 88 -20.58 3.81 -23.39
N PRO A 89 -21.57 4.70 -23.19
CA PRO A 89 -22.08 5.03 -21.87
C PRO A 89 -23.00 3.89 -21.43
N ALA A 90 -22.41 2.71 -21.26
CA ALA A 90 -23.10 1.56 -20.73
C ALA A 90 -23.07 1.62 -19.21
N THR A 91 -24.26 1.85 -18.68
CA THR A 91 -24.73 1.50 -17.34
C THR A 91 -24.34 2.46 -16.24
N GLY A 92 -25.37 3.13 -15.69
CA GLY A 92 -25.26 4.20 -14.73
C GLY A 92 -24.35 3.87 -13.56
N ARG A 93 -23.52 4.85 -13.21
CA ARG A 93 -23.12 5.08 -11.83
C ARG A 93 -24.39 5.04 -10.97
N VAL A 94 -24.67 3.88 -10.38
CA VAL A 94 -25.31 3.83 -9.08
C VAL A 94 -24.48 4.77 -8.24
N ALA A 95 -25.09 5.85 -7.76
CA ALA A 95 -24.41 6.94 -7.07
C ALA A 95 -23.36 6.38 -6.10
N ALA A 96 -22.11 6.73 -6.36
CA ALA A 96 -20.94 6.20 -5.68
C ALA A 96 -21.14 6.31 -4.16
N ARG A 97 -21.30 5.16 -3.50
CA ARG A 97 -20.75 5.06 -2.14
C ARG A 97 -19.26 5.22 -2.35
N ASN A 98 -18.63 6.20 -1.71
CA ASN A 98 -17.20 6.46 -1.87
C ASN A 98 -16.41 5.14 -1.78
N GLU A 99 -15.93 4.63 -2.92
CA GLU A 99 -15.06 3.48 -2.97
C GLU A 99 -13.64 4.01 -2.86
N TRP A 100 -12.97 3.70 -1.76
CA TRP A 100 -11.56 4.09 -1.58
C TRP A 100 -10.66 3.16 -2.38
N GLU A 101 -9.58 3.71 -2.92
CA GLU A 101 -8.45 2.98 -3.46
C GLU A 101 -7.46 2.58 -2.35
N SER A 102 -6.62 1.59 -2.60
CA SER A 102 -5.62 1.18 -1.61
C SER A 102 -4.60 2.30 -1.31
N LEU A 103 -4.31 3.16 -2.28
CA LEU A 103 -3.44 4.32 -2.09
C LEU A 103 -4.09 5.46 -1.28
N ASP A 104 -5.41 5.63 -1.30
CA ASP A 104 -6.10 6.60 -0.42
C ASP A 104 -5.84 6.29 1.06
N VAL A 105 -5.74 5.00 1.38
CA VAL A 105 -5.46 4.52 2.74
C VAL A 105 -3.99 4.76 3.10
N VAL A 106 -3.07 4.58 2.15
CA VAL A 106 -1.65 4.94 2.33
C VAL A 106 -1.52 6.42 2.65
N ASP A 107 -2.18 7.28 1.88
CA ASP A 107 -2.18 8.72 2.12
C ASP A 107 -2.75 9.08 3.50
N ALA A 108 -3.82 8.40 3.92
CA ALA A 108 -4.39 8.59 5.25
C ALA A 108 -3.42 8.17 6.38
N PHE A 109 -2.67 7.08 6.19
CA PHE A 109 -1.66 6.64 7.15
C PHE A 109 -0.49 7.61 7.23
N LEU A 110 0.05 8.05 6.09
CA LEU A 110 1.12 9.04 6.04
C LEU A 110 0.69 10.38 6.65
N ALA A 111 -0.53 10.86 6.34
CA ALA A 111 -1.08 12.09 6.93
C ALA A 111 -1.27 11.99 8.45
N ALA A 112 -1.47 10.79 8.99
CA ALA A 112 -1.56 10.52 10.43
C ALA A 112 -0.18 10.33 11.11
N GLY A 113 0.92 10.48 10.36
CA GLY A 113 2.28 10.24 10.86
C GLY A 113 2.52 8.78 11.21
N LEU A 114 1.93 7.86 10.44
CA LEU A 114 2.14 6.43 10.54
C LEU A 114 3.13 5.94 9.48
N GLU A 115 3.81 4.84 9.78
CA GLU A 115 4.81 4.24 8.91
C GLU A 115 4.13 3.51 7.75
N CYS A 116 4.42 3.93 6.52
CA CYS A 116 4.02 3.27 5.28
C CYS A 116 5.15 3.40 4.26
N GLU A 117 6.27 2.73 4.52
CA GLU A 117 7.44 2.86 3.66
C GLU A 117 7.28 2.07 2.37
N SER A 118 7.79 2.61 1.26
CA SER A 118 7.85 1.95 -0.05
C SER A 118 6.54 1.27 -0.49
N PRO A 119 5.42 2.02 -0.59
CA PRO A 119 4.16 1.45 -1.05
C PRO A 119 4.30 0.89 -2.47
N GLU A 120 3.92 -0.37 -2.65
CA GLU A 120 4.06 -1.12 -3.90
C GLU A 120 2.75 -1.82 -4.23
N ALA A 121 2.31 -1.73 -5.48
CA ALA A 121 1.14 -2.45 -5.96
C ALA A 121 1.41 -3.97 -5.96
N LEU A 122 0.46 -4.75 -5.44
CA LEU A 122 0.50 -6.21 -5.47
C LEU A 122 -0.36 -6.75 -6.61
N ILE A 123 0.08 -7.86 -7.18
CA ILE A 123 -0.75 -8.67 -8.07
C ILE A 123 -1.75 -9.44 -7.19
N VAL A 124 -3.03 -9.07 -7.29
CA VAL A 124 -4.12 -9.56 -6.42
C VAL A 124 -4.61 -10.97 -6.75
N ASP A 125 -4.28 -11.49 -7.93
CA ASP A 125 -4.69 -12.81 -8.43
C ASP A 125 -3.46 -13.64 -8.80
N ASP A 126 -2.56 -13.86 -7.84
CA ASP A 126 -1.38 -14.72 -7.99
C ASP A 126 -1.68 -16.20 -7.64
N GLY A 127 -2.93 -16.52 -7.31
CA GLY A 127 -3.39 -17.85 -6.91
C GLY A 127 -3.06 -18.25 -5.47
N ALA A 128 -2.41 -17.39 -4.68
CA ALA A 128 -2.05 -17.69 -3.30
C ALA A 128 -3.15 -17.34 -2.28
N ALA A 129 -3.99 -16.36 -2.59
CA ALA A 129 -5.08 -15.90 -1.73
C ALA A 129 -6.45 -16.42 -2.20
N PRO A 130 -7.31 -16.96 -1.30
CA PRO A 130 -8.60 -17.54 -1.67
C PRO A 130 -9.71 -16.47 -1.83
N PHE A 131 -9.36 -15.28 -2.34
CA PHE A 131 -10.28 -14.15 -2.54
C PHE A 131 -9.81 -13.26 -3.68
N LEU A 132 -10.75 -12.53 -4.28
CA LEU A 132 -10.50 -11.60 -5.39
C LEU A 132 -10.64 -10.15 -4.92
N ALA A 133 -9.50 -9.48 -4.79
CA ALA A 133 -9.46 -8.04 -4.58
C ALA A 133 -9.45 -7.29 -5.92
N ARG A 134 -9.93 -6.04 -5.92
CA ARG A 134 -9.81 -5.12 -7.07
C ARG A 134 -8.35 -4.74 -7.29
N GLU A 135 -7.70 -4.37 -6.20
CA GLU A 135 -6.30 -3.93 -6.15
C GLU A 135 -5.77 -4.12 -4.74
N ALA A 136 -4.44 -4.14 -4.61
CA ALA A 136 -3.79 -4.18 -3.33
C ALA A 136 -2.48 -3.41 -3.34
N THR A 137 -2.13 -2.86 -2.18
CA THR A 137 -0.85 -2.20 -1.93
C THR A 137 -0.18 -2.84 -0.72
N ARG A 138 1.09 -3.21 -0.88
CA ARG A 138 1.98 -3.58 0.23
C ARG A 138 2.79 -2.37 0.65
N PHE A 139 3.07 -2.24 1.93
CA PHE A 139 4.04 -1.27 2.44
C PHE A 139 4.92 -1.94 3.52
N SER A 140 6.13 -1.42 3.68
CA SER A 140 7.11 -1.90 4.66
C SER A 140 6.91 -1.23 6.01
N MET A 141 7.20 -1.98 7.07
CA MET A 141 7.10 -1.56 8.48
C MET A 141 8.40 -1.86 9.25
N PRO A 142 9.53 -1.23 8.88
CA PRO A 142 10.83 -1.56 9.46
C PRO A 142 10.93 -1.28 10.96
N SER A 143 10.08 -0.41 11.52
CA SER A 143 10.00 -0.19 12.97
C SER A 143 9.52 -1.41 13.75
N VAL A 144 8.82 -2.35 13.09
CA VAL A 144 8.30 -3.58 13.72
C VAL A 144 9.35 -4.68 13.70
N CYS A 145 9.85 -5.03 12.51
CA CYS A 145 10.90 -6.04 12.31
C CYS A 145 11.51 -5.91 10.91
N ASP A 146 12.67 -6.55 10.68
CA ASP A 146 13.23 -6.66 9.34
C ASP A 146 12.29 -7.49 8.43
N GLY A 147 11.91 -6.91 7.30
CA GLY A 147 10.95 -7.51 6.37
C GLY A 147 9.47 -7.47 6.80
N CYS A 148 9.14 -6.87 7.94
CA CYS A 148 7.74 -6.66 8.34
C CYS A 148 7.01 -5.76 7.33
N SER A 149 5.77 -6.10 7.02
CA SER A 149 4.93 -5.36 6.08
C SER A 149 3.47 -5.36 6.46
N GLY A 150 2.74 -4.38 5.93
CA GLY A 150 1.29 -4.34 5.90
C GLY A 150 0.76 -4.44 4.47
N ARG A 151 -0.50 -4.81 4.34
CA ARG A 151 -1.23 -4.89 3.07
C ARG A 151 -2.57 -4.19 3.18
N ILE A 152 -2.93 -3.49 2.11
CA ILE A 152 -4.20 -2.81 1.95
C ILE A 152 -4.85 -3.40 0.70
N TYR A 153 -6.09 -3.84 0.84
CA TYR A 153 -6.89 -4.40 -0.24
C TYR A 153 -8.12 -3.53 -0.43
N SER A 154 -8.48 -3.28 -1.69
CA SER A 154 -9.77 -2.69 -2.07
C SER A 154 -10.60 -3.73 -2.82
N PHE A 155 -11.92 -3.76 -2.58
CA PHE A 155 -12.83 -4.76 -3.13
C PHE A 155 -14.01 -4.13 -3.86
N PHE A 156 -14.45 -4.75 -4.95
CA PHE A 156 -15.76 -4.45 -5.54
C PHE A 156 -16.89 -5.20 -4.81
N ASP A 157 -16.62 -6.45 -4.43
CA ASP A 157 -17.61 -7.33 -3.81
C ASP A 157 -17.39 -7.43 -2.29
N PRO A 158 -18.36 -7.02 -1.46
CA PRO A 158 -18.26 -7.19 -0.01
C PRO A 158 -18.11 -8.65 0.44
N ALA A 159 -18.58 -9.63 -0.36
CA ALA A 159 -18.38 -11.04 -0.05
C ALA A 159 -16.91 -11.46 -0.17
N GLU A 160 -16.17 -10.91 -1.13
CA GLU A 160 -14.73 -11.15 -1.28
C GLU A 160 -13.93 -10.50 -0.15
N LEU A 161 -14.35 -9.31 0.29
CA LEU A 161 -13.77 -8.67 1.49
C LEU A 161 -13.94 -9.56 2.72
N GLU A 162 -15.13 -10.12 2.94
CA GLU A 162 -15.36 -11.01 4.10
C GLU A 162 -14.64 -12.36 3.96
N LYS A 163 -14.42 -12.86 2.73
CA LYS A 163 -13.53 -14.01 2.51
C LYS A 163 -12.09 -13.68 2.91
N ALA A 164 -11.58 -12.52 2.49
CA ALA A 164 -10.23 -12.07 2.85
C ALA A 164 -10.06 -11.89 4.37
N ARG A 165 -11.04 -11.26 5.02
CA ARG A 165 -11.05 -11.09 6.48
C ARG A 165 -10.97 -12.44 7.19
N ARG A 166 -11.84 -13.38 6.85
CA ARG A 166 -11.86 -14.73 7.44
C ARG A 166 -10.55 -15.46 7.19
N TYR A 167 -10.04 -15.41 5.97
CA TYR A 167 -8.77 -16.05 5.63
C TYR A 167 -7.64 -15.65 6.58
N TYR A 168 -7.44 -14.35 6.83
CA TYR A 168 -6.37 -13.90 7.72
C TYR A 168 -6.63 -14.20 9.19
N VAL A 169 -7.88 -14.10 9.65
CA VAL A 169 -8.26 -14.45 11.02
C VAL A 169 -8.02 -15.95 11.27
N ASP A 170 -8.48 -16.80 10.35
CA ASP A 170 -8.32 -18.24 10.44
C ASP A 170 -6.84 -18.64 10.37
N LEU A 171 -6.04 -17.96 9.54
CA LEU A 171 -4.59 -18.19 9.46
C LEU A 171 -3.90 -17.90 10.79
N GLY A 172 -4.22 -16.79 11.45
CA GLY A 172 -3.68 -16.45 12.77
C GLY A 172 -4.18 -17.35 13.91
N ASN A 173 -5.41 -17.87 13.79
CA ASN A 173 -5.95 -18.86 14.75
C ASN A 173 -5.31 -20.23 14.60
N GLN A 174 -4.90 -20.62 13.39
CA GLN A 174 -4.21 -21.86 13.12
C GLN A 174 -2.76 -21.83 13.60
N ASP A 175 -2.09 -20.69 13.42
CA ASP A 175 -0.71 -20.48 13.88
C ASP A 175 -0.51 -19.03 14.34
N PRO A 176 -0.20 -18.81 15.63
CA PRO A 176 0.07 -17.48 16.16
C PRO A 176 1.19 -16.72 15.44
N GLN A 177 2.11 -17.42 14.75
CA GLN A 177 3.16 -16.79 13.93
C GLN A 177 2.59 -16.00 12.74
N PHE A 178 1.38 -16.34 12.28
CA PHE A 178 0.67 -15.61 11.22
C PHE A 178 -0.40 -14.65 11.74
N PHE A 179 -0.47 -14.44 13.05
CA PHE A 179 -1.36 -13.42 13.62
C PHE A 179 -1.16 -12.08 12.90
N SER A 180 -2.27 -11.41 12.62
CA SER A 180 -2.30 -10.14 11.91
C SER A 180 -3.41 -9.26 12.48
N TRP A 181 -3.17 -7.96 12.55
CA TRP A 181 -4.23 -7.00 12.86
C TRP A 181 -5.05 -6.76 11.60
N ILE A 182 -6.36 -7.06 11.66
CA ILE A 182 -7.27 -6.92 10.52
C ILE A 182 -8.29 -5.82 10.82
N TYR A 183 -8.34 -4.81 9.96
CA TYR A 183 -9.33 -3.73 10.03
C TYR A 183 -10.05 -3.58 8.70
N THR A 184 -11.35 -3.31 8.74
CA THR A 184 -12.17 -3.13 7.54
C THR A 184 -12.90 -1.80 7.60
N ARG A 185 -13.04 -1.13 6.46
CA ARG A 185 -13.85 0.09 6.34
C ARG A 185 -14.38 0.27 4.93
N GLY A 186 -15.70 0.30 4.76
CA GLY A 186 -16.30 0.36 3.43
C GLY A 186 -15.83 -0.81 2.58
N ASN A 187 -15.16 -0.51 1.46
CA ASN A 187 -14.58 -1.47 0.53
C ASN A 187 -13.11 -1.83 0.82
N ILE A 188 -12.54 -1.34 1.94
CA ILE A 188 -11.13 -1.54 2.30
C ILE A 188 -10.99 -2.63 3.36
N LEU A 189 -9.96 -3.47 3.19
CA LEU A 189 -9.37 -4.29 4.25
C LEU A 189 -7.90 -3.92 4.42
N VAL A 190 -7.48 -3.72 5.67
CA VAL A 190 -6.09 -3.52 6.06
C VAL A 190 -5.64 -4.73 6.88
N GLN A 191 -4.53 -5.33 6.48
CA GLN A 191 -3.81 -6.36 7.21
C GLN A 191 -2.47 -5.78 7.65
N LEU A 192 -2.20 -5.78 8.96
CA LEU A 192 -0.92 -5.35 9.52
C LEU A 192 -0.22 -6.55 10.15
N ASN A 193 1.11 -6.51 10.16
CA ASN A 193 1.92 -7.52 10.83
C ASN A 193 1.52 -7.67 12.31
N GLY A 194 1.35 -8.90 12.79
CA GLY A 194 0.91 -9.17 14.17
C GLY A 194 1.91 -8.83 15.27
N GLN A 195 3.19 -8.63 14.94
CA GLN A 195 4.20 -8.16 15.90
C GLN A 195 4.08 -6.67 16.21
N LEU A 196 3.27 -5.93 15.43
CA LEU A 196 2.98 -4.54 15.71
C LEU A 196 2.30 -4.42 17.09
N PRO A 197 2.80 -3.58 18.01
CA PRO A 197 2.14 -3.33 19.28
C PRO A 197 0.70 -2.85 19.11
N GLU A 198 -0.20 -3.30 19.97
CA GLU A 198 -1.64 -3.01 19.86
C GLU A 198 -1.94 -1.50 19.81
N ASP A 199 -1.23 -0.69 20.61
CA ASP A 199 -1.39 0.76 20.62
C ASP A 199 -1.07 1.38 19.25
N GLN A 200 -0.05 0.87 18.56
CA GLN A 200 0.29 1.28 17.20
C GLN A 200 -0.76 0.79 16.20
N ALA A 201 -1.19 -0.47 16.27
CA ALA A 201 -2.23 -1.02 15.41
C ALA A 201 -3.54 -0.21 15.51
N LEU A 202 -3.92 0.20 16.72
CA LEU A 202 -5.08 1.06 16.97
C LEU A 202 -4.93 2.46 16.36
N ARG A 203 -3.72 2.99 16.19
CA ARG A 203 -3.50 4.26 15.45
C ARG A 203 -3.81 4.08 13.97
N TYR A 204 -3.38 2.98 13.34
CA TYR A 204 -3.75 2.65 11.96
C TYR A 204 -5.26 2.50 11.81
N ARG A 205 -5.92 1.78 12.73
CA ARG A 205 -7.38 1.68 12.74
C ARG A 205 -8.03 3.07 12.80
N ARG A 206 -7.55 3.96 13.67
CA ARG A 206 -8.11 5.31 13.82
C ARG A 206 -7.94 6.14 12.56
N ALA A 207 -6.77 6.09 11.93
CA ALA A 207 -6.51 6.76 10.65
C ALA A 207 -7.44 6.22 9.55
N LEU A 208 -7.56 4.89 9.45
CA LEU A 208 -8.48 4.23 8.52
C LEU A 208 -9.92 4.70 8.76
N MET A 209 -10.40 4.75 10.01
CA MET A 209 -11.76 5.20 10.36
C MET A 209 -11.98 6.71 10.18
N GLY A 210 -10.92 7.49 10.02
CA GLY A 210 -10.97 8.95 9.87
C GLY A 210 -11.07 9.48 8.44
N MET A 211 -10.76 8.66 7.43
CA MET A 211 -10.94 8.98 5.98
C MET A 211 -12.36 9.48 5.68
N ARG A 212 -12.55 10.32 4.65
CA ARG A 212 -13.86 10.89 4.28
C ARG A 212 -14.21 10.56 2.84
#